data_AF-A0AAD7FJI6-F1
#
_entry.id   AF-A0AAD7FJI6-F1
#
_cell.length_a   1.000
_cell.length_b   1.000
_cell.length_c   1.000
_cell.angle_alpha   90.00
_cell.angle_beta   90.00
_cell.angle_gamma   90.00
#
_symmetry.space_group_name_H-M   'P 1'
#
loop_
_entity.id
_entity.type
_entity.pdbx_description
1 polymer ?
#
loop_
_entity_poly.entity_id
_entity_poly.type
_entity_poly.pdbx_seq_one_letter_code
_entity_poly.pdbx_strand_id
1 'polypeptide(L)' 'MKYGIWDLIRDQWTPQPAVLKADITDKTILVTGANTGLGFEAAKHFASMNPGRLILACRNRSKGQVAVES' A
#
# COMPACT_ATOMS: atom_id res chain seq x y z
N MET A 1 7.40 25.70 -2.56
CA MET A 1 7.73 24.35 -3.05
C MET A 1 8.25 24.48 -4.47
N LYS A 2 9.53 24.20 -4.72
CA LYS A 2 10.15 24.30 -6.05
C LYS A 2 10.63 22.91 -6.46
N TYR A 3 9.69 22.07 -6.87
CA TYR A 3 10.03 20.91 -7.70
C TYR A 3 9.76 21.34 -9.14
N GLY A 4 10.79 21.35 -9.98
CA GLY A 4 10.65 21.61 -11.41
C GLY A 4 10.08 20.39 -12.12
N ILE A 5 9.50 20.59 -13.31
CA ILE A 5 9.04 19.48 -14.17
C ILE A 5 10.15 18.45 -14.42
N TRP A 6 11.40 18.91 -14.48
CA TRP A 6 12.60 18.09 -14.65
C TRP A 6 12.91 17.21 -13.44
N ASP A 7 12.60 17.68 -12.23
CA ASP A 7 12.77 16.89 -11.01
C ASP A 7 11.73 15.78 -10.95
N LEU A 8 10.48 16.08 -11.35
CA LEU A 8 9.42 15.09 -11.44
C LEU A 8 9.77 13.96 -12.42
N ILE A 9 10.26 14.30 -13.62
CA ILE A 9 10.64 13.31 -14.64
C ILE A 9 11.80 12.45 -14.14
N ARG A 10 12.81 13.06 -13.50
CA ARG A 10 13.96 12.34 -12.94
C ARG A 10 13.51 11.36 -11.85
N ASP A 11 12.62 11.77 -10.96
CA ASP A 11 12.15 10.93 -9.86
C ASP A 11 11.35 9.72 -10.35
N GLN A 12 10.60 9.86 -11.47
CA GLN A 12 9.88 8.74 -12.07
C GLN A 12 10.80 7.75 -12.80
N TRP A 13 11.92 8.21 -13.36
CA TRP A 13 12.91 7.37 -14.06
C TRP A 13 14.03 6.82 -13.17
N THR A 14 14.06 7.21 -11.90
CA THR A 14 15.00 6.65 -10.93
C THR A 14 14.49 5.29 -10.46
N PRO A 15 15.29 4.21 -10.53
CA PRO A 15 14.89 2.90 -10.01
C PRO A 15 14.55 3.01 -8.53
N GLN A 16 13.35 2.58 -8.16
CA GLN A 16 12.96 2.57 -6.76
C GLN A 16 13.76 1.48 -6.02
N PRO A 17 14.17 1.73 -4.76
CA PRO A 17 14.81 0.70 -3.97
C PRO A 17 13.89 -0.52 -3.82
N ALA A 18 14.51 -1.70 -3.64
CA ALA A 18 13.75 -2.92 -3.40
C ALA A 18 12.82 -2.74 -2.20
N VAL A 19 11.60 -3.26 -2.31
CA VAL A 19 10.61 -3.10 -1.25
C VAL A 19 11.08 -3.83 0.00
N LEU A 20 11.22 -3.07 1.11
CA LEU A 20 11.67 -3.60 2.38
C LEU A 20 10.68 -4.64 2.89
N LYS A 21 11.20 -5.85 3.15
CA LYS A 21 10.43 -6.92 3.79
C LYS A 21 10.89 -7.06 5.24
N ALA A 22 9.93 -7.11 6.15
CA ALA A 22 10.16 -7.41 7.55
C ALA A 22 9.28 -8.59 7.95
N ASP A 23 9.69 -9.36 8.96
CA ASP A 23 8.83 -10.37 9.55
C ASP A 23 7.72 -9.69 10.36
N ILE A 24 6.48 -9.92 9.92
CA ILE A 24 5.27 -9.33 10.50
C ILE A 24 4.25 -10.41 10.89
N THR A 25 4.68 -11.67 11.00
CA THR A 25 3.81 -12.83 11.21
C THR A 25 2.91 -12.73 12.45
N ASP A 26 3.33 -12.04 13.50
CA ASP A 26 2.54 -11.84 14.71
C ASP A 26 2.03 -10.39 14.88
N LYS A 27 2.05 -9.60 13.81
CA LYS A 27 1.64 -8.19 13.83
C LYS A 27 0.24 -7.99 13.26
N THR A 28 -0.49 -7.05 13.86
CA THR A 28 -1.75 -6.55 13.32
C THR A 28 -1.51 -5.24 12.58
N ILE A 29 -1.95 -5.17 11.33
CA ILE A 29 -1.80 -4.00 10.46
C ILE A 29 -3.19 -3.45 10.13
N LEU A 30 -3.36 -2.14 10.31
CA LEU A 30 -4.57 -1.41 9.90
C LEU A 30 -4.20 -0.44 8.79
N VAL A 31 -4.80 -0.60 7.62
CA VAL A 31 -4.63 0.32 6.49
C VAL A 31 -5.92 1.10 6.29
N THR A 32 -5.85 2.43 6.40
CA THR A 32 -6.98 3.32 6.10
C THR A 32 -6.95 3.75 4.64
N GLY A 33 -8.13 3.90 4.03
CA GLY A 33 -8.21 4.18 2.59
C GLY A 33 -7.76 3.00 1.72
N ALA A 34 -7.84 1.77 2.25
CA ALA A 34 -7.27 0.57 1.63
C ALA A 34 -8.00 0.07 0.36
N ASN A 35 -9.05 0.74 -0.12
CA ASN A 35 -9.82 0.27 -1.28
C ASN A 35 -9.25 0.72 -2.63
N THR A 36 -8.42 1.78 -2.68
CA THR A 36 -7.87 2.31 -3.94
C THR A 36 -6.50 2.96 -3.76
N GLY A 37 -5.76 3.12 -4.87
CA GLY A 37 -4.52 3.90 -4.91
C GLY A 37 -3.43 3.32 -4.02
N LEU A 38 -2.59 4.18 -3.44
CA LEU A 38 -1.45 3.76 -2.62
C LEU A 38 -1.85 2.93 -1.40
N GLY A 39 -3.01 3.21 -0.79
CA GLY A 39 -3.50 2.44 0.34
C GLY A 39 -3.82 0.98 -0.03
N PHE A 40 -4.36 0.76 -1.24
CA PHE A 40 -4.64 -0.58 -1.74
C PHE A 40 -3.35 -1.35 -2.07
N GLU A 41 -2.41 -0.72 -2.76
CA GLU A 41 -1.12 -1.35 -3.06
C GLU A 41 -0.30 -1.62 -1.80
N ALA A 42 -0.36 -0.73 -0.80
CA ALA A 42 0.22 -0.98 0.51
C ALA A 42 -0.42 -2.19 1.21
N ALA A 43 -1.76 -2.31 1.18
CA ALA A 43 -2.45 -3.46 1.76
C ALA A 43 -2.05 -4.77 1.07
N LYS A 44 -1.97 -4.80 -0.27
CA LYS A 44 -1.47 -5.95 -1.03
C LYS A 44 -0.03 -6.30 -0.67
N HIS A 45 0.82 -5.29 -0.53
CA HIS A 45 2.20 -5.49 -0.14
C HIS A 45 2.29 -6.12 1.27
N PHE A 46 1.55 -5.59 2.25
CA PHE A 46 1.51 -6.19 3.58
C PHE A 46 0.93 -7.60 3.56
N ALA A 47 -0.11 -7.88 2.78
CA ALA A 47 -0.66 -9.22 2.62
C ALA A 47 0.39 -10.23 2.11
N SER A 48 1.28 -9.82 1.21
CA SER A 48 2.37 -10.67 0.69
C SER A 48 3.43 -11.05 1.72
N MET A 49 3.46 -10.39 2.88
CA MET A 49 4.42 -10.61 3.96
C MET A 49 3.85 -11.47 5.11
N ASN A 50 2.68 -12.10 4.91
CA ASN A 50 2.04 -13.01 5.86
C ASN A 50 1.81 -12.39 7.26
N PRO A 51 1.08 -11.27 7.38
CA PRO A 51 0.82 -10.65 8.67
C PRO A 51 -0.11 -11.51 9.52
N GLY A 52 0.04 -11.45 10.83
CA GLY A 52 -0.86 -12.15 11.76
C GLY A 52 -2.30 -11.67 11.62
N ARG A 53 -2.48 -10.37 11.32
CA ARG A 53 -3.78 -9.81 10.94
C ARG A 53 -3.61 -8.58 10.05
N LEU A 54 -4.37 -8.51 8.96
CA LEU A 54 -4.48 -7.33 8.12
C LEU A 54 -5.93 -6.82 8.11
N ILE A 55 -6.14 -5.54 8.41
CA ILE A 55 -7.45 -4.89 8.46
C ILE A 55 -7.51 -3.77 7.43
N LEU A 56 -8.45 -3.86 6.50
CA LEU A 56 -8.71 -2.84 5.49
C LEU A 56 -9.83 -1.92 5.97
N ALA A 57 -9.48 -0.71 6.40
CA ALA A 57 -10.46 0.32 6.76
C ALA A 57 -10.87 1.13 5.54
N CYS A 58 -12.11 0.91 5.09
CA CYS A 58 -12.71 1.56 3.93
C CYS A 58 -13.96 2.33 4.33
N ARG A 59 -14.20 3.49 3.68
CA ARG A 59 -15.42 4.30 3.91
C ARG A 59 -16.67 3.61 3.39
N ASN A 60 -16.56 2.87 2.29
CA ASN A 60 -17.65 2.13 1.67
C ASN A 60 -17.38 0.63 1.80
N ARG A 61 -18.32 -0.09 2.45
CA ARG A 61 -18.20 -1.53 2.71
C ARG A 61 -18.15 -2.37 1.42
N SER A 62 -19.00 -2.07 0.44
CA SER A 62 -19.04 -2.80 -0.83
C SER A 62 -17.70 -2.68 -1.58
N LYS A 63 -17.16 -1.46 -1.68
CA LYS A 63 -15.86 -1.26 -2.33
C LYS A 63 -14.70 -1.90 -1.54
N GLY A 64 -14.78 -1.86 -0.22
CA GLY A 64 -13.83 -2.55 0.65
C GLY A 64 -13.85 -4.07 0.46
N GLN A 65 -15.04 -4.65 0.28
CA GLN A 65 -15.18 -6.08 0.03
C GLN A 65 -14.55 -6.49 -1.31
N VAL A 66 -14.79 -5.71 -2.37
CA VAL A 66 -14.13 -5.92 -3.67
C VAL A 66 -12.60 -5.88 -3.53
N ALA A 67 -12.06 -4.95 -2.74
CA ALA A 67 -10.62 -4.86 -2.49
C ALA A 67 -10.05 -6.08 -1.73
N VAL A 68 -10.84 -6.76 -0.90
CA VAL A 68 -10.41 -8.00 -0.22
C VAL A 68 -10.40 -9.19 -1.19
N GLU A 69 -11.29 -9.19 -2.18
CA GLU A 69 -11.45 -10.27 -3.16
C GLU A 69 -10.52 -10.14 -4.39
N SER A 70 -9.84 -9.00 -4.54
CA SER A 70 -8.95 -8.67 -5.66
C SER A 70 -7.51 -9.15 -5.44
#